data_AF-A0A7W1IJH4-F1
#
_entry.id   AF-A0A7W1IJH4-F1
#
_cell.length_a   1.000
_cell.length_b   1.000
_cell.length_c   1.000
_cell.angle_alpha   90.00
_cell.angle_beta   90.00
_cell.angle_gamma   90.00
#
_symmetry.space_group_name_H-M   'P 1'
#
loop_
_entity.id
_entity.type
_entity.pdbx_description
1 polymer ?
#
loop_
_entity_poly.entity_id
_entity_poly.type
_entity_poly.pdbx_seq_one_letter_code
_entity_poly.pdbx_strand_id
1 'polypeptide(L)'
;MSDAAKEVPDSGALHLATREAYRDQVLAGAPMGDGWYLRAFPVWYARRGNFGILLSQAKALATAARLRGDSAGLDLAQRQAQWIVGRNPFVQSMMYGEGHDWSQQYSVSSGDFVGSLPVGMQSRGVTDVPYWPAQNSFVFKEVWVHPASRWIWLMADLAGATPPDGGAPDPGFTARATTAPSGEIVIRLTMSRAGARWFELRSENLVLDRAVKSVETRDGGPAIVEWKARPASADAPWVAVVVADGNVTQRRELFGWGRR
;
A
#
# COMPACT_ATOMS: atom_id res chain seq x y z
N MET A 1 -18.66 -39.49 -9.64
CA MET A 1 -18.43 -38.39 -10.59
C MET A 1 -17.17 -38.70 -11.37
N SER A 2 -17.25 -38.67 -12.70
CA SER A 2 -16.15 -39.06 -13.60
C SER A 2 -14.93 -38.15 -13.42
N ASP A 3 -13.76 -38.69 -13.77
CA ASP A 3 -12.43 -38.04 -13.65
C ASP A 3 -12.25 -36.77 -14.52
N ALA A 4 -13.31 -36.31 -15.17
CA ALA A 4 -13.33 -35.21 -16.14
C ALA A 4 -12.98 -33.84 -15.54
N ALA A 5 -13.18 -33.64 -14.22
CA ALA A 5 -12.78 -32.40 -13.54
C ALA A 5 -11.24 -32.23 -13.41
N LYS A 6 -10.45 -33.21 -13.91
CA LYS A 6 -8.98 -33.25 -13.85
C LYS A 6 -8.32 -33.14 -15.23
N GLU A 7 -9.04 -32.71 -16.27
CA GLU A 7 -8.49 -32.62 -17.62
C GLU A 7 -7.76 -31.29 -17.85
N VAL A 8 -6.53 -31.40 -18.37
CA VAL A 8 -5.69 -30.28 -18.78
C VAL A 8 -6.22 -29.74 -20.11
N PRO A 9 -6.34 -28.40 -20.29
CA PRO A 9 -6.72 -27.83 -21.58
C PRO A 9 -5.76 -28.27 -22.70
N ASP A 10 -6.28 -28.68 -23.84
CA ASP A 10 -5.52 -29.21 -24.99
C ASP A 10 -4.52 -28.22 -25.61
N SER A 11 -4.51 -26.95 -25.19
CA SER A 11 -3.54 -25.97 -25.66
C SER A 11 -3.07 -25.03 -24.56
N GLY A 12 -1.74 -24.97 -24.38
CA GLY A 12 -1.07 -24.06 -23.47
C GLY A 12 0.37 -24.51 -23.20
N ALA A 13 1.33 -23.83 -23.80
CA ALA A 13 2.74 -24.21 -23.84
C ALA A 13 3.42 -24.43 -22.45
N LEU A 14 4.53 -25.21 -22.48
CA LEU A 14 5.72 -25.23 -21.59
C LEU A 14 5.89 -26.51 -20.74
N HIS A 15 7.13 -27.01 -20.69
CA HIS A 15 7.58 -28.18 -19.91
C HIS A 15 6.82 -28.36 -18.58
N LEU A 16 6.41 -29.60 -18.26
CA LEU A 16 5.72 -30.02 -17.02
C LEU A 16 4.20 -29.76 -16.95
N ALA A 17 3.54 -29.33 -18.04
CA ALA A 17 2.08 -29.23 -18.12
C ALA A 17 1.38 -30.60 -18.29
N THR A 18 1.60 -31.55 -17.37
CA THR A 18 0.96 -32.88 -17.42
C THR A 18 -0.32 -32.92 -16.58
N ARG A 19 -1.23 -33.85 -16.90
CA ARG A 19 -2.44 -34.12 -16.09
C ARG A 19 -2.10 -34.47 -14.64
N GLU A 20 -1.01 -35.20 -14.44
CA GLU A 20 -0.49 -35.54 -13.12
C GLU A 20 -0.04 -34.27 -12.36
N ALA A 21 0.75 -33.40 -12.99
CA ALA A 21 1.21 -32.16 -12.36
C ALA A 21 0.06 -31.18 -12.04
N TYR A 22 -0.99 -31.16 -12.88
CA TYR A 22 -2.23 -30.44 -12.57
C TYR A 22 -2.90 -31.02 -11.33
N ARG A 23 -3.14 -32.33 -11.34
CA ARG A 23 -3.81 -33.06 -10.26
C ARG A 23 -3.07 -32.86 -8.94
N ASP A 24 -1.76 -32.99 -8.92
CA ASP A 24 -0.95 -32.85 -7.70
C ASP A 24 -1.06 -31.43 -7.11
N GLN A 25 -1.06 -30.41 -7.97
CA GLN A 25 -1.27 -29.04 -7.54
C GLN A 25 -2.69 -28.83 -7.00
N VAL A 26 -3.72 -29.34 -7.67
CA VAL A 26 -5.11 -29.19 -7.19
C VAL A 26 -5.30 -29.88 -5.84
N LEU A 27 -4.82 -31.11 -5.70
CA LEU A 27 -4.95 -31.91 -4.49
C LEU A 27 -4.12 -31.39 -3.31
N ALA A 28 -3.11 -30.55 -3.56
CA ALA A 28 -2.36 -29.87 -2.51
C ALA A 28 -3.12 -28.69 -1.86
N GLY A 29 -4.28 -28.31 -2.41
CA GLY A 29 -5.15 -27.29 -1.85
C GLY A 29 -5.97 -27.76 -0.65
N ALA A 30 -6.61 -26.80 0.03
CA ALA A 30 -7.53 -27.09 1.12
C ALA A 30 -8.79 -27.78 0.57
N PRO A 31 -9.15 -29.00 1.03
CA PRO A 31 -10.35 -29.68 0.55
C PRO A 31 -11.61 -28.96 1.03
N MET A 32 -12.53 -28.71 0.09
CA MET A 32 -13.80 -28.03 0.35
C MET A 32 -15.01 -28.99 0.39
N GLY A 33 -14.77 -30.29 0.16
CA GLY A 33 -15.83 -31.29 -0.05
C GLY A 33 -16.19 -31.46 -1.54
N ASP A 34 -16.90 -32.53 -1.87
CA ASP A 34 -17.43 -32.82 -3.21
C ASP A 34 -16.42 -32.73 -4.37
N GLY A 35 -15.15 -33.02 -4.08
CA GLY A 35 -14.06 -32.96 -5.07
C GLY A 35 -13.55 -31.54 -5.38
N TRP A 36 -13.98 -30.52 -4.63
CA TRP A 36 -13.49 -29.15 -4.75
C TRP A 36 -12.31 -28.88 -3.82
N TYR A 37 -11.37 -28.06 -4.29
CA TYR A 37 -10.17 -27.68 -3.57
C TYR A 37 -9.95 -26.17 -3.70
N LEU A 38 -9.63 -25.52 -2.58
CA LEU A 38 -9.27 -24.11 -2.53
C LEU A 38 -7.75 -23.97 -2.52
N ARG A 39 -7.23 -23.12 -3.40
CA ARG A 39 -5.81 -22.80 -3.49
C ARG A 39 -5.53 -21.34 -3.19
N ALA A 40 -4.48 -21.06 -2.43
CA ALA A 40 -3.98 -19.69 -2.21
C ALA A 40 -3.18 -19.18 -3.43
N PHE A 41 -2.44 -20.07 -4.07
CA PHE A 41 -1.72 -19.78 -5.31
C PHE A 41 -2.37 -20.50 -6.50
N PRO A 42 -2.29 -19.97 -7.73
CA PRO A 42 -2.87 -20.66 -8.88
C PRO A 42 -2.22 -22.03 -9.13
N VAL A 43 -2.77 -22.78 -10.07
CA VAL A 43 -2.06 -23.90 -10.68
C VAL A 43 -1.11 -23.33 -11.74
N TRP A 44 0.16 -23.70 -11.68
CA TRP A 44 1.21 -23.11 -12.50
C TRP A 44 1.84 -24.17 -13.40
N TYR A 45 2.03 -23.83 -14.67
CA TYR A 45 2.79 -24.65 -15.63
C TYR A 45 4.04 -23.94 -16.15
N ALA A 46 4.04 -22.61 -16.08
CA ALA A 46 5.18 -21.76 -16.34
C ALA A 46 4.99 -20.44 -15.60
N ARG A 47 6.04 -19.62 -15.59
CA ARG A 47 6.03 -18.22 -15.15
C ARG A 47 5.30 -17.99 -13.82
N ARG A 48 6.04 -18.12 -12.72
CA ARG A 48 5.52 -17.92 -11.37
C ARG A 48 5.66 -16.47 -10.90
N GLY A 49 4.77 -16.05 -10.00
CA GLY A 49 4.66 -14.70 -9.45
C GLY A 49 3.20 -14.22 -9.45
N ASN A 50 2.70 -13.68 -8.32
CA ASN A 50 1.26 -13.47 -8.15
C ASN A 50 0.82 -12.12 -7.56
N PHE A 51 1.70 -11.12 -7.41
CA PHE A 51 1.29 -9.87 -6.76
C PHE A 51 0.20 -9.14 -7.52
N GLY A 52 0.23 -9.15 -8.86
CA GLY A 52 -0.84 -8.55 -9.66
C GLY A 52 -2.23 -9.12 -9.35
N ILE A 53 -2.35 -10.44 -9.20
CA ILE A 53 -3.61 -11.12 -8.90
C ILE A 53 -4.00 -10.91 -7.43
N LEU A 54 -3.08 -11.14 -6.50
CA LEU A 54 -3.35 -10.99 -5.06
C LEU A 54 -3.76 -9.57 -4.68
N LEU A 55 -3.09 -8.56 -5.23
CA LEU A 55 -3.43 -7.15 -4.98
C LEU A 55 -4.75 -6.76 -5.67
N SER A 56 -5.08 -7.36 -6.81
CA SER A 56 -6.39 -7.16 -7.45
C SER A 56 -7.52 -7.73 -6.60
N GLN A 57 -7.33 -8.91 -6.01
CA GLN A 57 -8.29 -9.51 -5.08
C GLN A 57 -8.44 -8.67 -3.81
N ALA A 58 -7.34 -8.20 -3.23
CA ALA A 58 -7.39 -7.31 -2.07
C ALA A 58 -8.10 -5.99 -2.37
N LYS A 59 -7.87 -5.40 -3.55
CA LYS A 59 -8.60 -4.21 -3.99
C LYS A 59 -10.11 -4.48 -4.14
N ALA A 60 -10.47 -5.61 -4.73
CA ALA A 60 -11.88 -6.00 -4.87
C ALA A 60 -12.54 -6.19 -3.48
N LEU A 61 -11.83 -6.85 -2.56
CA LEU A 61 -12.26 -7.01 -1.18
C LEU A 61 -12.44 -5.66 -0.49
N ALA A 62 -11.44 -4.77 -0.55
CA ALA A 62 -11.53 -3.42 0.05
C ALA A 62 -12.72 -2.64 -0.51
N THR A 63 -12.96 -2.71 -1.82
CA THR A 63 -14.11 -2.06 -2.47
C THR A 63 -15.43 -2.60 -1.93
N ALA A 64 -15.62 -3.93 -1.94
CA ALA A 64 -16.83 -4.56 -1.44
C ALA A 64 -17.03 -4.34 0.06
N ALA A 65 -15.95 -4.33 0.83
CA ALA A 65 -15.97 -4.10 2.25
C ALA A 65 -16.42 -2.66 2.58
N ARG A 66 -15.92 -1.66 1.85
CA ARG A 66 -16.40 -0.27 1.97
C ARG A 66 -17.88 -0.13 1.63
N LEU A 67 -18.33 -0.76 0.54
CA LEU A 67 -19.74 -0.71 0.13
C LEU A 67 -20.69 -1.33 1.17
N ARG A 68 -20.21 -2.30 1.96
CA ARG A 68 -21.00 -3.01 2.97
C ARG A 68 -20.76 -2.56 4.41
N GLY A 69 -19.82 -1.63 4.65
CA GLY A 69 -19.39 -1.26 6.01
C GLY A 69 -18.71 -2.41 6.76
N ASP A 70 -18.04 -3.32 6.05
CA ASP A 70 -17.38 -4.51 6.61
C ASP A 70 -15.95 -4.18 7.04
N SER A 71 -15.77 -3.86 8.32
CA SER A 71 -14.47 -3.52 8.90
C SER A 71 -13.49 -4.69 8.91
N ALA A 72 -13.98 -5.93 9.06
CA ALA A 72 -13.15 -7.13 9.04
C ALA A 72 -12.58 -7.39 7.64
N GLY A 73 -13.39 -7.17 6.60
CA GLY A 73 -12.93 -7.22 5.21
C GLY A 73 -11.88 -6.17 4.88
N LEU A 74 -12.03 -4.94 5.40
CA LEU A 74 -11.02 -3.88 5.24
C LEU A 74 -9.71 -4.21 5.96
N ASP A 75 -9.78 -4.73 7.19
CA ASP A 75 -8.59 -5.15 7.92
C ASP A 75 -7.85 -6.28 7.17
N LEU A 76 -8.57 -7.24 6.59
CA LEU A 76 -7.95 -8.29 5.77
C LEU A 76 -7.26 -7.70 4.52
N ALA A 77 -7.88 -6.74 3.83
CA ALA A 77 -7.26 -6.05 2.70
C ALA A 77 -6.01 -5.25 3.13
N GLN A 78 -6.06 -4.62 4.31
CA GLN A 78 -4.91 -3.92 4.90
C GLN A 78 -3.75 -4.88 5.21
N ARG A 79 -4.03 -6.08 5.75
CA ARG A 79 -2.99 -7.09 5.97
C ARG A 79 -2.32 -7.50 4.65
N GLN A 80 -3.07 -7.55 3.55
CA GLN A 80 -2.47 -7.83 2.23
C GLN A 80 -1.56 -6.70 1.75
N ALA A 81 -1.89 -5.42 2.03
CA ALA A 81 -0.99 -4.31 1.77
C ALA A 81 0.27 -4.37 2.65
N GLN A 82 0.11 -4.72 3.93
CA GLN A 82 1.22 -4.88 4.89
C GLN A 82 2.17 -6.04 4.51
N TRP A 83 1.64 -7.11 3.91
CA TRP A 83 2.45 -8.22 3.40
C TRP A 83 3.53 -7.72 2.43
N ILE A 84 3.19 -6.77 1.56
CA ILE A 84 4.12 -6.20 0.58
C ILE A 84 5.28 -5.47 1.25
N VAL A 85 5.03 -4.76 2.35
CA VAL A 85 6.03 -3.92 3.02
C VAL A 85 6.73 -4.60 4.20
N GLY A 86 6.59 -5.93 4.35
CA GLY A 86 7.39 -6.72 5.29
C GLY A 86 6.63 -7.53 6.32
N ARG A 87 5.29 -7.41 6.44
CA ARG A 87 4.47 -8.25 7.33
C ARG A 87 4.24 -9.63 6.71
N ASN A 88 5.31 -10.34 6.44
CA ASN A 88 5.34 -11.65 5.80
C ASN A 88 6.41 -12.55 6.44
N PRO A 89 6.39 -13.88 6.21
CA PRO A 89 7.35 -14.82 6.82
C PRO A 89 8.81 -14.61 6.43
N PHE A 90 9.09 -13.81 5.41
CA PHE A 90 10.44 -13.51 4.95
C PHE A 90 11.04 -12.32 5.69
N VAL A 91 10.23 -11.58 6.46
CA VAL A 91 10.65 -10.37 7.19
C VAL A 91 11.38 -9.42 6.23
N GLN A 92 10.84 -9.29 5.02
CA GLN A 92 11.44 -8.55 3.92
C GLN A 92 10.35 -7.82 3.16
N SER A 93 10.60 -6.55 2.83
CA SER A 93 9.77 -5.83 1.88
C SER A 93 9.94 -6.38 0.47
N MET A 94 8.80 -6.58 -0.18
CA MET A 94 8.70 -6.99 -1.57
C MET A 94 8.75 -5.78 -2.51
N MET A 95 8.75 -4.57 -1.95
CA MET A 95 8.88 -3.29 -2.64
C MET A 95 10.32 -2.80 -2.54
N TYR A 96 10.92 -2.42 -3.68
CA TYR A 96 12.27 -1.89 -3.67
C TYR A 96 12.30 -0.52 -2.99
N GLY A 97 13.23 -0.30 -2.06
CA GLY A 97 13.46 1.00 -1.42
C GLY A 97 12.44 1.40 -0.35
N GLU A 98 11.37 0.63 -0.14
CA GLU A 98 10.33 0.92 0.85
C GLU A 98 10.23 -0.23 1.86
N GLY A 99 10.02 0.06 3.14
CA GLY A 99 10.05 -0.95 4.22
C GLY A 99 11.48 -1.33 4.63
N HIS A 100 11.72 -2.61 4.96
CA HIS A 100 13.03 -3.12 5.39
C HIS A 100 13.47 -4.35 4.60
N ASP A 101 14.79 -4.59 4.57
CA ASP A 101 15.44 -5.78 4.01
C ASP A 101 15.05 -6.14 2.58
N TRP A 102 14.63 -5.19 1.74
CA TRP A 102 14.21 -5.43 0.35
C TRP A 102 15.32 -6.07 -0.51
N SER A 103 14.93 -6.86 -1.51
CA SER A 103 15.88 -7.43 -2.47
C SER A 103 15.87 -6.68 -3.79
N GLN A 104 17.01 -6.66 -4.49
CA GLN A 104 17.07 -6.21 -5.88
C GLN A 104 16.04 -6.95 -6.75
N GLN A 105 15.41 -6.21 -7.65
CA GLN A 105 14.42 -6.73 -8.59
C GLN A 105 15.03 -6.82 -10.00
N TYR A 106 14.40 -7.58 -10.89
CA TYR A 106 14.86 -7.70 -12.25
C TYR A 106 14.26 -6.56 -13.08
N SER A 107 15.11 -5.69 -13.58
CA SER A 107 14.75 -4.55 -14.42
C SER A 107 15.73 -4.52 -15.59
N VAL A 108 15.23 -4.69 -16.82
CA VAL A 108 16.09 -4.86 -18.00
C VAL A 108 16.90 -3.60 -18.30
N SER A 109 16.27 -2.42 -18.20
CA SER A 109 16.85 -1.16 -18.68
C SER A 109 16.61 0.04 -17.76
N SER A 110 15.79 -0.08 -16.73
CA SER A 110 15.44 1.05 -15.85
C SER A 110 16.28 1.13 -14.59
N GLY A 111 17.17 0.15 -14.38
CA GLY A 111 17.89 0.00 -13.12
C GLY A 111 16.93 -0.22 -11.94
N ASP A 112 17.44 0.07 -10.75
CA ASP A 112 16.70 0.02 -9.50
C ASP A 112 15.95 1.33 -9.25
N PHE A 113 14.66 1.26 -8.93
CA PHE A 113 13.86 2.44 -8.58
C PHE A 113 12.89 2.17 -7.43
N VAL A 114 12.84 3.13 -6.50
CA VAL A 114 12.04 3.08 -5.27
C VAL A 114 10.56 2.94 -5.62
N GLY A 115 9.86 2.09 -4.87
CA GLY A 115 8.44 1.81 -5.09
C GLY A 115 8.15 0.72 -6.13
N SER A 116 9.18 0.18 -6.81
CA SER A 116 8.97 -0.91 -7.75
C SER A 116 8.48 -2.19 -7.08
N LEU A 117 7.53 -2.86 -7.74
CA LEU A 117 7.03 -4.17 -7.36
C LEU A 117 7.23 -5.17 -8.51
N PRO A 118 7.61 -6.41 -8.19
CA PRO A 118 7.82 -7.41 -9.20
C PRO A 118 6.54 -8.18 -9.52
N VAL A 119 6.58 -9.05 -10.55
CA VAL A 119 5.50 -10.03 -10.87
C VAL A 119 4.98 -10.68 -9.60
N GLY A 120 5.90 -11.13 -8.74
CA GLY A 120 5.65 -11.35 -7.33
C GLY A 120 6.09 -12.70 -6.82
N MET A 121 5.65 -13.03 -5.60
CA MET A 121 6.06 -14.28 -4.96
C MET A 121 5.46 -15.52 -5.64
N GLN A 122 6.19 -16.62 -5.57
CA GLN A 122 5.76 -17.93 -6.04
C GLN A 122 5.35 -18.83 -4.87
N SER A 123 4.79 -20.00 -5.18
CA SER A 123 4.62 -21.05 -4.17
C SER A 123 5.84 -21.98 -4.11
N ARG A 124 6.01 -22.67 -2.97
CA ARG A 124 7.01 -23.72 -2.81
C ARG A 124 6.52 -25.01 -3.47
N GLY A 125 7.08 -25.33 -4.63
CA GLY A 125 6.71 -26.54 -5.38
C GLY A 125 5.24 -26.52 -5.79
N VAL A 126 4.48 -27.53 -5.37
CA VAL A 126 3.02 -27.66 -5.63
C VAL A 126 2.15 -27.16 -4.48
N THR A 127 2.76 -26.75 -3.36
CA THR A 127 2.05 -26.38 -2.13
C THR A 127 1.49 -24.96 -2.19
N ASP A 128 0.72 -24.57 -1.18
CA ASP A 128 0.30 -23.18 -0.95
C ASP A 128 1.22 -22.40 0.03
N VAL A 129 2.41 -22.93 0.29
CA VAL A 129 3.42 -22.23 1.10
C VAL A 129 4.07 -21.14 0.24
N PRO A 130 4.10 -19.88 0.68
CA PRO A 130 4.78 -18.81 -0.06
C PRO A 130 6.28 -19.11 -0.16
N TYR A 131 6.87 -18.79 -1.30
CA TYR A 131 8.29 -18.97 -1.57
C TYR A 131 8.86 -17.75 -2.29
N TRP A 132 9.92 -17.21 -1.71
CA TRP A 132 10.61 -16.03 -2.19
C TRP A 132 12.11 -16.33 -2.39
N PRO A 133 12.53 -16.71 -3.61
CA PRO A 133 13.92 -17.07 -3.88
C PRO A 133 14.87 -15.87 -3.78
N ALA A 134 16.11 -16.12 -3.36
CA ALA A 134 17.17 -15.11 -3.40
C ALA A 134 17.52 -14.69 -4.83
N GLN A 135 17.49 -15.64 -5.78
CA GLN A 135 17.82 -15.45 -7.19
C GLN A 135 17.04 -14.28 -7.80
N ASN A 136 17.75 -13.38 -8.47
CA ASN A 136 17.13 -12.36 -9.30
C ASN A 136 16.75 -12.99 -10.66
N SER A 137 15.45 -12.98 -11.00
CA SER A 137 14.90 -13.70 -12.14
C SER A 137 13.82 -12.88 -12.83
N PHE A 138 13.85 -12.90 -14.17
CA PHE A 138 12.88 -12.27 -15.06
C PHE A 138 11.47 -12.88 -14.98
N VAL A 139 11.24 -13.88 -14.13
CA VAL A 139 9.93 -14.54 -13.98
C VAL A 139 9.16 -13.98 -12.78
N PHE A 140 9.74 -14.05 -11.59
CA PHE A 140 9.05 -13.67 -10.34
C PHE A 140 9.58 -12.36 -9.73
N LYS A 141 10.80 -11.92 -10.10
CA LYS A 141 11.36 -10.64 -9.67
C LYS A 141 11.33 -9.55 -10.75
N GLU A 142 10.80 -9.84 -11.94
CA GLU A 142 10.68 -8.81 -12.99
C GLU A 142 9.75 -7.68 -12.56
N VAL A 143 10.21 -6.44 -12.66
CA VAL A 143 9.43 -5.26 -12.30
C VAL A 143 8.28 -5.07 -13.28
N TRP A 144 7.06 -5.01 -12.77
CA TRP A 144 5.86 -4.78 -13.58
C TRP A 144 5.11 -3.56 -13.06
N VAL A 145 4.53 -2.77 -13.98
CA VAL A 145 3.69 -1.62 -13.60
C VAL A 145 2.43 -2.09 -12.88
N HIS A 146 1.86 -3.23 -13.31
CA HIS A 146 0.57 -3.70 -12.81
C HIS A 146 0.51 -3.93 -11.28
N PRO A 147 1.45 -4.66 -10.64
CA PRO A 147 1.50 -4.80 -9.18
C PRO A 147 1.58 -3.45 -8.44
N ALA A 148 2.45 -2.54 -8.88
CA ALA A 148 2.58 -1.21 -8.27
C ALA A 148 1.28 -0.41 -8.37
N SER A 149 0.65 -0.39 -9.53
CA SER A 149 -0.65 0.27 -9.72
C SER A 149 -1.74 -0.31 -8.82
N ARG A 150 -1.79 -1.64 -8.66
CA ARG A 150 -2.77 -2.29 -7.77
C ARG A 150 -2.53 -1.99 -6.30
N TRP A 151 -1.27 -1.92 -5.89
CA TRP A 151 -0.93 -1.56 -4.52
C TRP A 151 -1.35 -0.14 -4.19
N ILE A 152 -1.02 0.84 -5.05
CA ILE A 152 -1.45 2.24 -4.87
C ILE A 152 -2.98 2.35 -4.85
N TRP A 153 -3.67 1.64 -5.74
CA TRP A 153 -5.14 1.66 -5.79
C TRP A 153 -5.78 1.03 -4.54
N LEU A 154 -5.19 -0.04 -4.00
CA LEU A 154 -5.59 -0.61 -2.71
C LEU A 154 -5.35 0.40 -1.57
N MET A 155 -4.18 1.03 -1.53
CA MET A 155 -3.86 2.03 -0.52
C MET A 155 -4.84 3.22 -0.53
N ALA A 156 -5.36 3.61 -1.69
CA ALA A 156 -6.38 4.65 -1.78
C ALA A 156 -7.69 4.28 -1.06
N ASP A 157 -8.09 2.99 -1.08
CA ASP A 157 -9.25 2.54 -0.30
C ASP A 157 -8.94 2.51 1.21
N LEU A 158 -7.71 2.17 1.58
CA LEU A 158 -7.28 1.97 2.97
C LEU A 158 -6.90 3.27 3.69
N ALA A 159 -6.37 4.27 2.97
CA ALA A 159 -5.99 5.57 3.51
C ALA A 159 -7.20 6.45 3.87
N GLY A 160 -8.41 6.05 3.44
CA GLY A 160 -9.66 6.74 3.72
C GLY A 160 -9.95 7.84 2.69
N ALA A 161 -11.11 7.82 2.03
CA ALA A 161 -12.26 8.52 2.62
C ALA A 161 -12.18 8.55 4.15
N THR A 162 -11.94 9.73 4.70
CA THR A 162 -11.98 10.08 6.12
C THR A 162 -12.94 9.16 6.89
N PRO A 163 -12.48 8.42 7.92
CA PRO A 163 -13.42 7.78 8.83
C PRO A 163 -14.36 8.87 9.36
N PRO A 164 -15.68 8.67 9.39
CA PRO A 164 -16.51 9.43 10.30
C PRO A 164 -16.03 9.03 11.71
N ASP A 165 -15.19 9.86 12.30
CA ASP A 165 -14.86 9.87 13.73
C ASP A 165 -14.31 8.58 14.37
N GLY A 166 -13.32 7.92 13.75
CA GLY A 166 -12.69 6.74 14.39
C GLY A 166 -11.23 6.51 14.07
N GLY A 167 -10.34 6.74 15.04
CA GLY A 167 -9.20 5.83 15.26
C GLY A 167 -7.76 6.36 15.22
N ALA A 168 -7.50 7.61 14.84
CA ALA A 168 -6.24 8.25 15.25
C ALA A 168 -6.46 8.83 16.65
N PRO A 169 -5.61 8.55 17.66
CA PRO A 169 -5.72 9.23 18.95
C PRO A 169 -5.74 10.73 18.67
N ASP A 170 -6.73 11.44 19.23
CA ASP A 170 -6.82 12.89 19.08
C ASP A 170 -5.45 13.49 19.41
N PRO A 171 -4.73 14.03 18.41
CA PRO A 171 -3.36 14.43 18.60
C PRO A 171 -3.28 15.74 19.41
N GLY A 172 -4.41 16.26 19.88
CA GLY A 172 -4.56 17.51 20.62
C GLY A 172 -4.55 18.74 19.73
N PHE A 173 -4.67 18.54 18.40
CA PHE A 173 -4.68 19.62 17.41
C PHE A 173 -5.52 19.29 16.16
N THR A 174 -5.99 20.35 15.52
CA THR A 174 -6.58 20.32 14.17
C THR A 174 -5.69 21.11 13.21
N ALA A 175 -5.77 20.80 11.92
CA ALA A 175 -5.09 21.57 10.88
C ALA A 175 -6.04 21.79 9.70
N ARG A 176 -5.95 22.96 9.06
CA ARG A 176 -6.71 23.32 7.86
C ARG A 176 -5.81 24.07 6.90
N ALA A 177 -6.07 23.92 5.61
CA ALA A 177 -5.42 24.70 4.57
C ALA A 177 -6.43 25.64 3.91
N THR A 178 -5.98 26.84 3.57
CA THR A 178 -6.74 27.81 2.76
C THR A 178 -5.85 28.33 1.65
N THR A 179 -6.36 28.37 0.43
CA THR A 179 -5.66 28.92 -0.73
C THR A 179 -6.16 30.33 -1.02
N ALA A 180 -5.27 31.32 -0.95
CA ALA A 180 -5.57 32.70 -1.30
C ALA A 180 -5.74 32.86 -2.82
N PRO A 181 -6.41 33.94 -3.29
CA PRO A 181 -6.49 34.25 -4.72
C PRO A 181 -5.12 34.42 -5.40
N SER A 182 -4.08 34.78 -4.64
CA SER A 182 -2.70 34.90 -5.11
C SER A 182 -1.98 33.56 -5.33
N GLY A 183 -2.63 32.43 -5.03
CA GLY A 183 -2.02 31.09 -5.05
C GLY A 183 -1.22 30.74 -3.80
N GLU A 184 -1.08 31.68 -2.84
CA GLU A 184 -0.48 31.39 -1.53
C GLU A 184 -1.38 30.44 -0.73
N ILE A 185 -0.78 29.40 -0.16
CA ILE A 185 -1.46 28.42 0.69
C ILE A 185 -1.07 28.71 2.14
N VAL A 186 -2.08 28.91 2.99
CA VAL A 186 -1.91 29.05 4.44
C VAL A 186 -2.39 27.78 5.11
N ILE A 187 -1.47 27.08 5.76
CA ILE A 187 -1.77 25.92 6.59
C ILE A 187 -1.83 26.40 8.04
N ARG A 188 -3.03 26.40 8.63
CA ARG A 188 -3.28 26.79 10.01
C ARG A 188 -3.52 25.56 10.87
N LEU A 189 -2.70 25.40 11.90
CA LEU A 189 -2.88 24.44 12.97
C LEU A 189 -3.47 25.15 14.20
N THR A 190 -4.41 24.48 14.87
CA THR A 190 -4.97 24.91 16.15
C THR A 190 -4.77 23.82 17.17
N MET A 191 -4.00 24.11 18.21
CA MET A 191 -3.74 23.21 19.34
C MET A 191 -4.63 23.59 20.51
N SER A 192 -5.38 22.61 21.02
CA SER A 192 -6.37 22.83 22.08
C SER A 192 -5.87 22.43 23.48
N ARG A 193 -4.70 21.78 23.56
CA ARG A 193 -4.12 21.30 24.82
C ARG A 193 -3.03 22.24 25.34
N ALA A 194 -2.96 22.37 26.66
CA ALA A 194 -1.88 23.08 27.34
C ALA A 194 -0.54 22.34 27.16
N GLY A 195 0.56 23.08 26.98
CA GLY A 195 1.92 22.53 26.91
C GLY A 195 2.80 23.13 25.82
N ALA A 196 4.10 22.93 25.96
CA ALA A 196 5.09 23.25 24.93
C ALA A 196 5.20 22.07 23.95
N ARG A 197 5.01 22.34 22.66
CA ARG A 197 5.17 21.35 21.58
C ARG A 197 5.87 21.94 20.37
N TRP A 198 6.39 21.08 19.51
CA TRP A 198 6.85 21.49 18.19
C TRP A 198 6.18 20.67 17.10
N PHE A 199 6.07 21.30 15.94
CA PHE A 199 5.41 20.76 14.77
C PHE A 199 6.32 20.88 13.57
N GLU A 200 6.45 19.79 12.83
CA GLU A 200 7.14 19.75 11.55
C GLU A 200 6.11 19.58 10.43
N LEU A 201 6.16 20.47 9.45
CA LEU A 201 5.41 20.34 8.21
C LEU A 201 6.29 19.65 7.16
N ARG A 202 5.96 18.41 6.82
CA ARG A 202 6.55 17.69 5.67
C ARG A 202 5.63 17.86 4.48
N SER A 203 6.17 18.12 3.30
CA SER A 203 5.34 18.42 2.14
C SER A 203 5.93 17.96 0.83
N GLU A 204 5.05 17.65 -0.10
CA GLU A 204 5.34 17.45 -1.51
C GLU A 204 4.70 18.58 -2.32
N ASN A 205 5.44 19.11 -3.30
CA ASN A 205 5.02 20.25 -4.13
C ASN A 205 4.65 21.53 -3.34
N LEU A 206 5.25 21.78 -2.17
CA LEU A 206 5.15 23.06 -1.46
C LEU A 206 6.54 23.62 -1.13
N VAL A 207 6.73 24.89 -1.44
CA VAL A 207 7.90 25.67 -1.01
C VAL A 207 7.53 26.40 0.28
N LEU A 208 8.34 26.19 1.32
CA LEU A 208 8.13 26.69 2.68
C LEU A 208 9.37 27.46 3.13
N ASP A 209 9.20 28.58 3.82
CA ASP A 209 10.34 29.29 4.44
C ASP A 209 10.89 28.52 5.64
N ARG A 210 10.01 27.92 6.44
CA ARG A 210 10.36 27.19 7.67
C ARG A 210 9.35 26.09 7.97
N ALA A 211 9.80 24.85 7.87
CA ALA A 211 8.97 23.65 8.12
C ALA A 211 8.68 23.41 9.61
N VAL A 212 9.64 23.68 10.50
CA VAL A 212 9.52 23.37 11.93
C VAL A 212 9.17 24.62 12.75
N LYS A 213 8.09 24.55 13.54
CA LYS A 213 7.63 25.63 14.42
C LYS A 213 7.27 25.09 15.80
N SER A 214 7.67 25.81 16.85
CA SER A 214 7.35 25.49 18.25
C SER A 214 6.29 26.45 18.79
N VAL A 215 5.46 25.95 19.69
CA VAL A 215 4.43 26.76 20.36
C VAL A 215 4.28 26.31 21.81
N GLU A 216 4.01 27.27 22.69
CA GLU A 216 3.74 27.05 24.11
C GLU A 216 2.41 27.71 24.44
N THR A 217 1.49 26.96 25.04
CA THR A 217 0.22 27.48 25.56
C THR A 217 0.33 27.71 27.06
N ARG A 218 0.14 28.96 27.51
CA ARG A 218 0.32 29.32 28.92
C ARG A 218 -0.96 29.26 29.77
N ASP A 219 -2.15 29.35 29.19
CA ASP A 219 -3.41 29.49 29.98
C ASP A 219 -4.64 28.77 29.38
N GLY A 220 -4.48 27.58 28.80
CA GLY A 220 -5.61 26.78 28.28
C GLY A 220 -6.33 27.36 27.05
N GLY A 221 -5.95 28.55 26.57
CA GLY A 221 -6.37 29.10 25.29
C GLY A 221 -5.74 28.36 24.10
N PRO A 222 -6.40 28.36 22.91
CA PRO A 222 -5.89 27.67 21.74
C PRO A 222 -4.60 28.32 21.22
N ALA A 223 -3.57 27.51 20.97
CA ALA A 223 -2.39 27.94 20.25
C ALA A 223 -2.59 27.81 18.74
N ILE A 224 -2.11 28.79 18.00
CA ILE A 224 -2.17 28.80 16.53
C ILE A 224 -0.75 28.74 15.97
N VAL A 225 -0.53 27.82 15.03
CA VAL A 225 0.69 27.76 14.23
C VAL A 225 0.29 27.88 12.77
N GLU A 226 0.94 28.76 12.03
CA GLU A 226 0.66 28.95 10.61
C GLU A 226 1.91 28.72 9.76
N TRP A 227 1.76 28.00 8.66
CA TRP A 227 2.75 27.96 7.59
C TRP A 227 2.17 28.64 6.35
N LYS A 228 2.99 29.48 5.74
CA LYS A 228 2.72 30.02 4.41
C LYS A 228 3.56 29.24 3.42
N ALA A 229 2.92 28.85 2.32
CA ALA A 229 3.53 28.02 1.30
C ALA A 229 3.09 28.48 -0.09
N ARG A 230 3.88 28.13 -1.09
CA ARG A 230 3.45 28.20 -2.50
C ARG A 230 3.69 26.86 -3.18
N PRO A 231 2.84 26.45 -4.13
CA PRO A 231 3.13 25.28 -4.94
C PRO A 231 4.46 25.45 -5.68
N ALA A 232 5.29 24.41 -5.73
CA ALA A 232 6.49 24.42 -6.58
C ALA A 232 6.10 24.32 -8.07
N SER A 233 5.01 23.61 -8.36
CA SER A 233 4.34 23.51 -9.64
C SER A 233 2.83 23.76 -9.47
N ALA A 234 2.31 24.74 -10.20
CA ALA A 234 0.88 25.09 -10.16
C ALA A 234 -0.03 24.03 -10.80
N ASP A 235 0.52 23.18 -11.68
CA ASP A 235 -0.22 22.13 -12.38
C ASP A 235 -0.19 20.76 -11.68
N ALA A 236 0.39 20.70 -10.48
CA ALA A 236 0.42 19.50 -9.66
C ALA A 236 -0.34 19.70 -8.34
N PRO A 237 -0.96 18.64 -7.79
CA PRO A 237 -1.48 18.69 -6.42
C PRO A 237 -0.34 18.86 -5.43
N TRP A 238 -0.66 19.32 -4.23
CA TRP A 238 0.26 19.36 -3.11
C TRP A 238 -0.26 18.49 -1.97
N VAL A 239 0.66 17.96 -1.18
CA VAL A 239 0.37 17.20 0.03
C VAL A 239 1.21 17.76 1.16
N ALA A 240 0.62 17.88 2.36
CA ALA A 240 1.31 18.32 3.55
C ALA A 240 0.92 17.45 4.75
N VAL A 241 1.91 17.04 5.54
CA VAL A 241 1.74 16.24 6.74
C VAL A 241 2.33 17.03 7.91
N VAL A 242 1.47 17.43 8.84
CA VAL A 242 1.90 18.05 10.10
C VAL A 242 2.15 16.95 11.12
N VAL A 243 3.38 16.87 11.62
CA VAL A 243 3.81 15.89 12.63
C VAL A 243 4.11 16.61 13.94
N ALA A 244 3.47 16.19 15.04
CA ALA A 244 3.76 16.71 16.37
C ALA A 244 4.93 15.95 17.02
N ASP A 245 5.88 16.69 17.57
CA ASP A 245 6.98 16.19 18.40
C ASP A 245 7.77 15.01 17.78
N GLY A 246 7.86 14.99 16.44
CA GLY A 246 8.53 13.94 15.67
C GLY A 246 7.79 12.60 15.63
N ASN A 247 6.62 12.51 16.27
CA ASN A 247 5.83 11.29 16.33
C ASN A 247 4.81 11.22 15.19
N VAL A 248 5.11 10.43 14.15
CA VAL A 248 4.26 10.27 12.96
C VAL A 248 2.87 9.69 13.27
N THR A 249 2.67 9.07 14.44
CA THR A 249 1.33 8.61 14.87
C THR A 249 0.44 9.78 15.31
N GLN A 250 1.02 10.93 15.67
CA GLN A 250 0.33 12.16 16.00
C GLN A 250 0.41 13.16 14.84
N ARG A 251 -0.22 12.80 13.72
CA ARG A 251 -0.16 13.59 12.49
C ARG A 251 -1.52 14.08 12.00
N ARG A 252 -1.50 15.14 11.19
CA ARG A 252 -2.63 15.56 10.36
C ARG A 252 -2.17 15.76 8.92
N GLU A 253 -2.92 15.18 8.00
CA GLU A 253 -2.66 15.23 6.56
C GLU A 253 -3.59 16.26 5.91
N LEU A 254 -3.04 17.01 4.98
CA LEU A 254 -3.71 18.03 4.20
C LEU A 254 -3.29 17.86 2.74
N PHE A 255 -4.21 18.12 1.83
CA PHE A 255 -3.92 18.07 0.40
C PHE A 255 -4.78 19.10 -0.34
N GLY A 256 -4.35 19.46 -1.54
CA GLY A 256 -5.10 20.37 -2.38
C GLY A 256 -4.41 20.62 -3.71
N TRP A 257 -4.89 21.63 -4.41
CA TRP A 257 -4.35 22.08 -5.68
C TRP A 257 -3.93 23.54 -5.59
N GLY A 258 -2.86 23.88 -6.31
CA GLY A 258 -2.58 25.28 -6.63
C GLY A 258 -3.73 25.85 -7.46
N ARG A 259 -4.14 27.09 -7.21
CA ARG A 259 -4.95 27.82 -8.18
C ARG A 259 -4.07 28.26 -9.33
N ARG A 260 -4.55 28.07 -10.57
CA ARG A 260 -4.03 28.75 -11.75
C ARG A 260 -4.35 30.24 -11.70
#